data_AF-A0A1G2Y5K0-F1
#
_entry.id   AF-A0A1G2Y5K0-F1
#
_cell.length_a   1.000
_cell.length_b   1.000
_cell.length_c   1.000
_cell.angle_alpha   90.00
_cell.angle_beta   90.00
_cell.angle_gamma   90.00
#
_symmetry.space_group_name_H-M   'P 1'
#
loop_
_entity.id
_entity.type
_entity.pdbx_description
1 polymer ?
#
loop_
_entity_poly.entity_id
_entity_poly.type
_entity_poly.pdbx_seq_one_letter_code
_entity_poly.pdbx_strand_id
1 'polypeptide(L)' 'MDRSTGIVKVLPDLNGDTIVPSIVSVAGDKPVVGRPAKQDKFFSPEMVAEQFKKLMSEVNENGNLLRL' A
#
# COMPACT_ATOMS: atom_id res chain seq x y z
N MET A 1 21.35 33.88 3.45
CA MET A 1 20.56 32.65 3.61
C MET A 1 19.58 32.59 2.45
N ASP A 2 19.86 31.75 1.46
CA ASP A 2 18.97 31.50 0.34
C ASP A 2 17.77 30.66 0.83
N ARG A 3 16.55 31.15 0.60
CA ARG A 3 15.28 30.47 0.94
C ARG A 3 14.57 30.07 -0.35
N SER A 4 15.25 29.32 -1.23
CA SER A 4 14.58 28.71 -2.37
C SER A 4 13.56 27.69 -1.85
N THR A 5 12.30 28.06 -1.75
CA THR A 5 11.22 27.10 -1.52
C THR A 5 11.12 26.22 -2.76
N GLY A 6 11.56 24.97 -2.66
CA GLY A 6 11.41 23.99 -3.73
C GLY A 6 9.93 23.76 -4.07
N ILE A 7 9.63 23.50 -5.34
CA ILE A 7 8.29 23.12 -5.78
C ILE A 7 8.10 21.62 -5.51
N VAL A 8 7.05 21.27 -4.76
CA VAL A 8 6.62 19.88 -4.58
C VAL A 8 5.53 19.58 -5.60
N LYS A 9 5.69 18.48 -6.36
CA LYS A 9 4.70 17.98 -7.30
C LYS A 9 4.18 16.63 -6.82
N VAL A 10 2.86 16.51 -6.68
CA VAL A 10 2.19 15.22 -6.42
C VAL A 10 1.98 14.52 -7.77
N LEU A 11 2.42 13.27 -7.87
CA LEU A 11 2.24 12.45 -9.06
C LEU A 11 0.98 11.58 -8.90
N PRO A 12 0.00 11.68 -9.81
CA PRO A 12 -1.15 10.79 -9.79
C PRO A 12 -0.77 9.39 -10.28
N ASP A 13 -1.56 8.38 -9.87
CA ASP A 13 -1.47 7.03 -10.43
C ASP A 13 -2.09 6.95 -11.84
N LEU A 14 -2.13 5.74 -12.43
CA LEU A 14 -2.73 5.49 -13.74
C LEU A 14 -4.24 5.79 -13.81
N ASN A 15 -4.91 5.88 -12.66
CA ASN A 15 -6.33 6.19 -12.55
C ASN A 15 -6.57 7.69 -12.27
N GLY A 16 -5.52 8.51 -12.23
CA GLY A 16 -5.59 9.92 -11.87
C GLY A 16 -5.66 10.18 -10.35
N ASP A 17 -5.50 9.16 -9.52
CA ASP A 17 -5.58 9.31 -8.06
C ASP A 17 -4.30 9.95 -7.52
N THR A 18 -4.45 11.08 -6.83
CA THR A 18 -3.35 11.70 -6.06
C THR A 18 -3.23 11.12 -4.65
N ILE A 19 -4.21 10.32 -4.22
CA ILE A 19 -4.21 9.57 -2.96
C ILE A 19 -4.57 8.12 -3.29
N VAL A 20 -3.55 7.25 -3.27
CA VAL A 20 -3.70 5.83 -3.57
C VAL A 20 -3.93 5.05 -2.27
N PRO A 21 -4.96 4.19 -2.19
CA PRO A 21 -5.17 3.37 -1.00
C PRO A 21 -3.98 2.42 -0.80
N SER A 22 -3.47 2.36 0.43
CA SER A 22 -2.39 1.44 0.80
C SER A 22 -2.95 0.03 1.04
N ILE A 23 -3.25 -0.64 -0.06
CA ILE A 23 -3.87 -1.97 -0.13
C ILE A 23 -3.16 -2.81 -1.21
N VAL A 24 -2.97 -4.09 -0.93
CA VAL A 24 -2.43 -5.09 -1.84
C VAL A 24 -3.35 -6.30 -1.84
N SER A 25 -3.64 -6.87 -3.00
CA SER A 25 -4.37 -8.14 -3.13
C SER A 25 -3.51 -9.13 -3.91
N VAL A 26 -3.57 -10.39 -3.49
CA VAL A 26 -2.96 -11.55 -4.16
C VAL A 26 -4.02 -12.60 -4.54
N ALA A 27 -5.29 -12.22 -4.64
CA ALA A 27 -6.40 -13.12 -4.93
C ALA A 27 -6.40 -13.66 -6.37
N GLY A 28 -5.83 -12.91 -7.33
CA GLY A 28 -5.72 -13.30 -8.73
C GLY A 28 -4.33 -13.81 -9.12
N ASP A 29 -4.15 -14.10 -10.41
CA ASP A 29 -2.88 -14.61 -10.96
C ASP A 29 -1.68 -13.68 -10.73
N LYS A 30 -1.94 -12.38 -10.59
CA LYS A 30 -0.92 -11.36 -10.34
C LYS A 30 -1.34 -10.48 -9.16
N PRO A 31 -0.38 -10.08 -8.31
CA PRO A 31 -0.66 -9.10 -7.27
C PRO A 31 -1.17 -7.79 -7.89
N VAL A 32 -2.19 -7.21 -7.26
CA VAL A 32 -2.72 -5.90 -7.61
C VAL A 32 -2.67 -4.97 -6.40
N VAL A 33 -2.49 -3.67 -6.66
CA VAL A 33 -2.31 -2.67 -5.60
C VAL A 33 -3.22 -1.48 -5.83
N GLY A 34 -3.53 -0.73 -4.78
CA GLY A 34 -4.29 0.50 -4.92
C GLY A 34 -5.77 0.25 -5.23
N ARG A 35 -6.36 1.09 -6.09
CA ARG A 35 -7.81 1.05 -6.38
C ARG A 35 -8.31 -0.33 -6.87
N PRO A 36 -7.62 -1.05 -7.79
CA PRO A 36 -8.03 -2.38 -8.24
C PRO A 36 -8.19 -3.42 -7.13
N ALA A 37 -7.32 -3.40 -6.11
CA ALA A 37 -7.35 -4.38 -5.02
C ALA A 37 -8.55 -4.24 -4.07
N LYS A 38 -9.33 -3.14 -4.18
CA LYS A 38 -10.48 -2.89 -3.29
C LYS A 38 -11.61 -3.89 -3.44
N GLN A 39 -11.82 -4.42 -4.65
CA GLN A 39 -12.94 -5.34 -4.90
C GLN A 39 -12.70 -6.68 -4.20
N ASP A 40 -11.46 -7.17 -4.21
CA ASP A 40 -11.09 -8.45 -3.63
C ASP A 40 -11.32 -8.50 -2.12
N LYS A 41 -11.36 -7.34 -1.44
CA LYS A 41 -11.72 -7.27 -0.01
C LYS A 41 -13.12 -7.84 0.27
N PHE A 42 -14.03 -7.76 -0.70
CA PHE A 42 -15.39 -8.27 -0.53
C PHE A 42 -15.53 -9.74 -0.93
N PHE A 43 -14.68 -10.23 -1.82
CA PHE A 43 -14.78 -11.59 -2.38
C PHE A 43 -13.76 -12.58 -1.78
N SER A 44 -12.59 -12.11 -1.40
CA SER A 44 -11.45 -12.90 -0.89
C SER A 44 -10.65 -12.11 0.16
N PRO A 45 -11.27 -11.66 1.27
CA PRO A 45 -10.65 -10.77 2.26
C PRO A 45 -9.34 -11.30 2.86
N GLU A 46 -9.21 -12.62 3.00
CA GLU A 46 -8.01 -13.29 3.51
C GLU A 46 -6.79 -13.17 2.58
N MET A 47 -7.03 -12.89 1.29
CA MET A 47 -6.00 -12.67 0.27
C MET A 47 -5.67 -11.18 0.10
N VAL A 48 -6.20 -10.31 0.97
CA VAL A 48 -6.05 -8.86 0.89
C VAL A 48 -5.35 -8.31 2.12
N ALA A 49 -4.32 -7.52 1.85
CA ALA A 49 -3.47 -6.87 2.82
C ALA A 49 -3.77 -5.37 2.91
N GLU A 50 -4.21 -4.90 4.08
CA GLU A 50 -4.41 -3.49 4.40
C GLU A 50 -3.63 -3.09 5.66
N GLN A 51 -3.28 -1.80 5.78
CA GLN A 51 -2.65 -1.24 6.98
C GLN A 51 -1.31 -1.87 7.41
N PHE A 52 -0.65 -2.63 6.53
CA PHE A 52 0.60 -3.32 6.82
C PHE A 52 1.72 -2.41 7.33
N LYS A 53 1.73 -1.12 6.98
CA LYS A 53 2.67 -0.13 7.54
C LYS A 53 2.68 -0.10 9.07
N LYS A 54 1.55 -0.40 9.73
CA LYS A 54 1.47 -0.49 11.20
C LYS A 54 2.23 -1.68 11.76
N LEU A 55 2.34 -2.76 10.99
CA LEU A 55 3.00 -4.01 11.37
C LEU A 55 4.48 -4.04 10.97
N MET A 56 4.95 -3.14 10.10
CA MET A 56 6.33 -3.16 9.57
C MET A 56 7.41 -3.00 10.65
N SER A 57 7.08 -2.46 11.82
CA SER A 57 7.98 -2.42 13.00
C SER A 57 7.88 -3.64 13.90
N GLU A 58 6.90 -4.52 13.65
CA GLU A 58 6.57 -5.68 14.46
C GLU A 58 6.92 -6.99 13.77
N VAL A 59 7.18 -6.99 12.45
CA VAL A 59 7.57 -8.18 11.69
C VAL A 59 8.89 -7.98 10.94
N ASN A 60 9.67 -9.05 10.78
CA ASN A 60 10.89 -9.05 9.98
C ASN A 60 10.60 -9.17 8.47
N GLU A 61 11.65 -9.16 7.65
CA GLU A 61 11.56 -9.27 6.18
C GLU A 61 10.86 -10.55 5.67
N ASN A 62 10.77 -11.58 6.52
CA ASN A 62 10.10 -12.85 6.21
C ASN A 62 8.65 -12.89 6.74
N GLY A 63 8.14 -11.80 7.32
CA GLY A 63 6.79 -11.72 7.87
C GLY A 63 6.62 -12.31 9.28
N ASN A 64 7.72 -12.70 9.94
CA ASN A 64 7.67 -13.25 11.31
C ASN A 64 7.71 -12.11 12.34
N LEU A 65 6.95 -12.26 13.44
CA LEU A 65 6.96 -11.28 14.53
C LEU A 65 8.36 -11.11 15.15
N LEU A 66 8.77 -9.86 15.39
CA LEU A 66 10.05 -9.47 15.97
C LEU A 66 10.08 -9.64 17.51
N ARG A 67 8.95 -9.93 18.17
CA ARG A 67 8.87 -10.18 19.62
C ARG A 67 8.18 -11.51 19.92
N LEU A 68 8.90 -12.36 20.67
CA LEU A 68 8.38 -13.39 21.58
C LEU A 68 8.79 -12.99 23.00
#